data_AF-A0A1Q6IJI8-F1
#
_entry.id   AF-A0A1Q6IJI8-F1
#
_cell.length_a   1.000
_cell.length_b   1.000
_cell.length_c   1.000
_cell.angle_alpha   90.00
_cell.angle_beta   90.00
_cell.angle_gamma   90.00
#
_symmetry.space_group_name_H-M   'P 1'
#
loop_
_entity.id
_entity.type
_entity.pdbx_description
1 polymer ?
#
loop_
_entity_poly.entity_id
_entity_poly.type
_entity_poly.pdbx_seq_one_letter_code
_entity_poly.pdbx_strand_id
1 'polypeptide(L)'
;MKGKQIFYWLSLLLCLAVAGCSSDGEDEVTPKDEPGEEGGGEQTGREVWSFDVKVMLDRATFKSYGSSANVVNNKLKQRFKEVRELYHGKKGITYFDADIEFVPFFDETCVYDCSSQEVLDHAVTYRGDYPYLVMFDGKVGDFSDERVHSDWTGWGIEVVCISDNNKGAPDGGATTYDILSPYKTSECLAHELGHARGVPDIYAMEVKTNPISGTLFSPVTCMMNICWGGDSWSEYAQLLINRNKNLVRGQEGFIPLEEPKYPKNLVLNITRDGQPVKYAAVNIYREEMYKNTVDVTAFMKKTLGTDGLLSLSPVTLFNGAGGGIGYGVLLIEVVDGESKTYRYIPVYEVQIAYLKGDTDQYRIEIKCD
;
A
#
# COMPACT_ATOMS: atom_id res chain seq x y z
N MET A 1 42.40 43.63 -24.99
CA MET A 1 42.60 43.80 -26.44
C MET A 1 41.45 43.12 -27.18
N LYS A 2 40.65 43.92 -27.92
CA LYS A 2 39.72 43.63 -29.05
C LYS A 2 39.21 42.18 -29.18
N GLY A 3 37.92 41.85 -29.17
CA GLY A 3 36.70 42.60 -29.49
C GLY A 3 35.88 41.78 -30.50
N LYS A 4 34.56 41.68 -30.32
CA LYS A 4 33.58 41.61 -31.41
C LYS A 4 32.17 41.84 -30.87
N GLN A 5 31.54 42.86 -31.43
CA GLN A 5 30.19 43.36 -31.18
C GLN A 5 29.14 42.42 -31.79
N ILE A 6 27.97 42.32 -31.14
CA ILE A 6 26.69 42.21 -31.84
C ILE A 6 25.71 43.16 -31.15
N PHE A 7 25.16 44.06 -31.96
CA PHE A 7 24.21 45.12 -31.68
C PHE A 7 22.78 44.61 -31.99
N TYR A 8 21.75 44.99 -31.24
CA TYR A 8 20.64 45.92 -31.61
C TYR A 8 19.29 45.15 -31.55
N TRP A 9 18.10 45.61 -31.15
CA TRP A 9 17.49 46.93 -30.89
C TRP A 9 16.37 46.78 -29.83
N LEU A 10 16.27 47.78 -28.95
CA LEU A 10 15.08 48.10 -28.14
C LEU A 10 14.17 49.02 -28.96
N SER A 11 12.85 48.85 -28.91
CA SER A 11 11.92 49.94 -29.24
C SER A 11 10.72 49.96 -28.29
N LEU A 12 10.82 50.89 -27.34
CA LEU A 12 9.74 51.41 -26.52
C LEU A 12 9.03 52.51 -27.34
N LEU A 13 7.70 52.53 -27.37
CA LEU A 13 6.97 53.72 -27.80
C LEU A 13 5.72 53.89 -26.93
N LEU A 14 5.78 54.98 -26.19
CA LEU A 14 4.79 55.53 -25.28
C LEU A 14 4.05 56.64 -26.04
N CYS A 15 2.71 56.65 -26.04
CA CYS A 15 1.93 57.84 -26.36
C CYS A 15 0.73 57.97 -25.41
N LEU A 16 0.50 59.21 -24.99
CA LEU A 16 -0.36 59.69 -23.91
C LEU A 16 -1.84 59.87 -24.29
N ALA A 17 -2.66 59.70 -23.25
CA ALA A 17 -4.01 60.21 -22.91
C ALA A 17 -4.67 61.32 -23.75
N VAL A 18 -6.02 61.26 -23.88
CA VAL A 18 -6.98 62.30 -23.43
C VAL A 18 -8.35 61.65 -23.10
N ALA A 19 -8.98 62.16 -22.04
CA ALA A 19 -10.27 61.80 -21.46
C ALA A 19 -11.50 62.22 -22.29
N GLY A 20 -12.62 61.52 -22.06
CA GLY A 20 -13.98 61.97 -22.39
C GLY A 20 -14.96 61.47 -21.34
N CYS A 21 -15.44 62.37 -20.48
CA CYS A 21 -16.56 62.14 -19.58
C CYS A 21 -17.89 62.31 -20.34
N SER A 22 -18.83 61.38 -20.16
CA SER A 22 -20.26 61.64 -20.30
C SER A 22 -21.02 60.72 -19.36
N SER A 23 -22.04 61.31 -18.74
CA SER A 23 -22.81 60.91 -17.57
C SER A 23 -23.79 59.75 -17.75
N ASP A 24 -23.97 59.03 -16.64
CA ASP A 24 -25.16 58.42 -16.05
C ASP A 24 -26.11 57.53 -16.88
N GLY A 25 -26.21 56.28 -16.39
CA GLY A 25 -27.24 55.30 -16.69
C GLY A 25 -27.02 54.07 -15.81
N GLU A 26 -27.59 54.09 -14.60
CA GLU A 26 -27.72 52.92 -13.73
C GLU A 26 -28.55 51.84 -14.45
N ASP A 27 -28.07 50.60 -14.46
CA ASP A 27 -28.89 49.38 -14.34
C ASP A 27 -28.00 48.12 -14.25
N GLU A 28 -28.29 47.29 -13.23
CA GLU A 28 -28.10 45.83 -13.11
C GLU A 28 -26.66 45.27 -13.16
N VAL A 29 -26.22 44.33 -12.31
CA VAL A 29 -26.85 43.09 -11.83
C VAL A 29 -26.22 42.71 -10.48
N THR A 30 -27.04 42.45 -9.46
CA THR A 30 -26.64 41.75 -8.23
C THR A 30 -26.14 40.33 -8.55
N PRO A 31 -25.00 39.86 -8.00
CA PRO A 31 -24.62 38.46 -8.12
C PRO A 31 -25.71 37.58 -7.52
N LYS A 32 -26.28 36.68 -8.32
CA LYS A 32 -27.12 35.61 -7.80
C LYS A 32 -26.22 34.66 -7.00
N ASP A 33 -26.59 34.46 -5.75
CA ASP A 33 -26.16 33.31 -4.96
C ASP A 33 -26.55 32.03 -5.72
N GLU A 34 -25.57 31.35 -6.31
CA GLU A 34 -25.74 29.97 -6.74
C GLU A 34 -25.55 29.06 -5.51
N PRO A 35 -26.54 28.25 -5.14
CA PRO A 35 -26.35 27.24 -4.12
C PRO A 35 -25.29 26.26 -4.62
N GLY A 36 -24.25 26.05 -3.80
CA GLY A 36 -23.15 25.17 -4.11
C GLY A 36 -23.65 23.80 -4.57
N GLU A 37 -23.21 23.39 -5.75
CA GLU A 37 -23.31 22.01 -6.19
C GLU A 37 -22.59 21.13 -5.16
N GLU A 38 -23.37 20.44 -4.34
CA GLU A 38 -22.91 19.20 -3.74
C GLU A 38 -22.44 18.31 -4.89
N GLY A 39 -21.16 17.97 -4.89
CA GLY A 39 -20.55 17.05 -5.84
C GLY A 39 -21.24 15.69 -5.75
N GLY A 40 -22.33 15.54 -6.49
CA GLY A 40 -23.01 14.29 -6.75
C GLY A 40 -22.07 13.40 -7.53
N GLY A 41 -21.29 12.60 -6.82
CA GLY A 41 -20.69 11.41 -7.40
C GLY A 41 -21.82 10.59 -8.02
N GLU A 42 -21.65 10.24 -9.29
CA GLU A 42 -22.52 9.32 -10.00
C GLU A 42 -22.83 8.14 -9.08
N GLN A 43 -24.09 7.98 -8.65
CA GLN A 43 -24.50 6.80 -7.89
C GLN A 43 -24.43 5.61 -8.84
N THR A 44 -23.31 4.92 -8.82
CA THR A 44 -23.02 3.75 -9.65
C THR A 44 -23.93 2.55 -9.35
N GLY A 45 -24.83 2.66 -8.36
CA GLY A 45 -25.74 1.60 -7.92
C GLY A 45 -25.03 0.41 -7.26
N ARG A 46 -23.73 0.55 -6.99
CA ARG A 46 -22.88 -0.52 -6.47
C ARG A 46 -22.96 -0.62 -4.96
N GLU A 47 -22.74 -1.82 -4.44
CA GLU A 47 -22.51 -2.05 -3.01
C GLU A 47 -21.36 -1.18 -2.49
N VAL A 48 -21.53 -0.67 -1.27
CA VAL A 48 -20.50 0.10 -0.56
C VAL A 48 -20.14 -0.63 0.73
N TRP A 49 -18.85 -0.93 0.89
CA TRP A 49 -18.29 -1.40 2.16
C TRP A 49 -17.77 -0.18 2.93
N SER A 50 -18.54 0.26 3.92
CA SER A 50 -18.25 1.43 4.75
C SER A 50 -17.69 1.02 6.12
N PHE A 51 -16.67 1.72 6.57
CA PHE A 51 -15.98 1.44 7.84
C PHE A 51 -15.77 2.74 8.64
N ASP A 52 -16.31 2.79 9.86
CA ASP A 52 -16.10 3.94 10.74
C ASP A 52 -14.69 3.93 11.33
N VAL A 53 -14.04 5.10 11.31
CA VAL A 53 -12.66 5.26 11.76
C VAL A 53 -12.59 6.32 12.84
N LYS A 54 -12.26 5.93 14.06
CA LYS A 54 -11.93 6.92 15.10
C LYS A 54 -10.54 7.46 14.83
N VAL A 55 -10.41 8.78 14.73
CA VAL A 55 -9.13 9.43 14.52
C VAL A 55 -8.66 10.07 15.82
N MET A 56 -7.44 9.76 16.25
CA MET A 56 -6.73 10.40 17.35
C MET A 56 -5.65 11.34 16.79
N LEU A 57 -5.46 12.51 17.39
CA LEU A 57 -4.51 13.51 16.93
C LEU A 57 -3.64 14.00 18.08
N ASP A 58 -2.33 14.04 17.88
CA ASP A 58 -1.40 14.65 18.82
C ASP A 58 -1.77 16.12 19.11
N ARG A 59 -1.67 16.54 20.38
CA ARG A 59 -1.98 17.90 20.83
C ARG A 59 -1.12 18.94 20.13
N ALA A 60 0.17 18.70 19.89
CA ALA A 60 1.00 19.71 19.23
C ALA A 60 0.58 19.91 17.77
N THR A 61 0.24 18.82 17.09
CA THR A 61 -0.34 18.79 15.74
C THR A 61 -1.69 19.50 15.72
N PHE A 62 -2.58 19.22 16.66
CA PHE A 62 -3.86 19.93 16.78
C PHE A 62 -3.69 21.45 16.97
N LYS A 63 -2.72 21.87 17.80
CA LYS A 63 -2.37 23.28 18.00
C LYS A 63 -1.87 23.94 16.72
N SER A 64 -1.08 23.22 15.90
CA SER A 64 -0.62 23.71 14.59
C SER A 64 -1.77 23.98 13.61
N TYR A 65 -2.90 23.31 13.79
CA TYR A 65 -4.16 23.54 13.06
C TYR A 65 -5.07 24.56 13.73
N GLY A 66 -4.53 25.40 14.62
CA GLY A 66 -5.26 26.45 15.31
C GLY A 66 -6.20 25.93 16.39
N SER A 67 -5.99 24.70 16.87
CA SER A 67 -6.87 24.05 17.88
C SER A 67 -8.34 24.02 17.47
N SER A 68 -8.60 23.79 16.18
CA SER A 68 -9.95 23.80 15.61
C SER A 68 -10.34 22.43 15.08
N ALA A 69 -11.34 21.80 15.72
CA ALA A 69 -11.91 20.55 15.23
C ALA A 69 -12.48 20.70 13.81
N ASN A 70 -12.99 21.87 13.43
CA ASN A 70 -13.48 22.12 12.07
C ASN A 70 -12.36 22.07 11.02
N VAL A 71 -11.20 22.67 11.32
CA VAL A 71 -10.03 22.63 10.42
C VAL A 71 -9.54 21.21 10.26
N VAL A 72 -9.42 20.45 11.35
CA VAL A 72 -9.03 19.03 11.31
C VAL A 72 -10.03 18.20 10.52
N ASN A 73 -11.32 18.32 10.80
CA ASN A 73 -12.37 17.58 10.09
C ASN A 73 -12.36 17.87 8.58
N ASN A 74 -12.14 19.11 8.15
CA ASN A 74 -12.03 19.44 6.73
C ASN A 74 -10.81 18.78 6.07
N LYS A 75 -9.66 18.77 6.77
CA LYS A 75 -8.46 18.07 6.30
C LYS A 75 -8.69 16.56 6.22
N LEU A 76 -9.27 15.95 7.26
CA LEU A 76 -9.59 14.52 7.30
C LEU A 76 -10.56 14.13 6.18
N LYS A 77 -11.66 14.87 5.98
CA LYS A 77 -12.60 14.62 4.88
C LYS A 77 -11.89 14.56 3.53
N GLN A 78 -10.97 15.48 3.28
CA GLN A 78 -10.20 15.49 2.04
C GLN A 78 -9.24 14.28 1.95
N ARG A 79 -8.50 13.93 3.00
CA ARG A 79 -7.61 12.76 3.01
C ARG A 79 -8.37 11.46 2.78
N PHE A 80 -9.50 11.27 3.46
CA PHE A 80 -10.31 10.06 3.32
C PHE A 80 -11.05 9.98 1.98
N LYS A 81 -11.39 11.12 1.36
CA LYS A 81 -11.83 11.16 -0.04
C LYS A 81 -10.74 10.65 -0.99
N GLU A 82 -9.49 11.09 -0.82
CA GLU A 82 -8.35 10.63 -1.62
C GLU A 82 -8.07 9.14 -1.39
N VAL A 83 -8.18 8.65 -0.15
CA VAL A 83 -8.14 7.20 0.16
C VAL A 83 -9.23 6.46 -0.63
N ARG A 84 -10.48 6.94 -0.61
CA ARG A 84 -11.56 6.33 -1.40
C ARG A 84 -11.23 6.30 -2.90
N GLU A 85 -10.66 7.36 -3.46
CA GLU A 85 -10.22 7.40 -4.86
C GLU A 85 -9.12 6.36 -5.17
N LEU A 86 -8.19 6.14 -4.23
CA LEU A 86 -7.16 5.10 -4.34
C LEU A 86 -7.75 3.68 -4.32
N TYR A 87 -8.82 3.45 -3.55
CA TYR A 87 -9.58 2.19 -3.59
C TYR A 87 -10.50 2.08 -4.81
N HIS A 88 -10.95 3.19 -5.40
CA HIS A 88 -11.72 3.16 -6.65
C HIS A 88 -10.86 2.85 -7.88
N GLY A 89 -9.54 3.09 -7.80
CA GLY A 89 -8.60 2.92 -8.89
C GLY A 89 -8.52 4.14 -9.82
N LYS A 90 -7.36 4.35 -10.45
CA LYS A 90 -7.19 5.45 -11.42
C LYS A 90 -8.07 5.23 -12.65
N LYS A 91 -8.72 6.31 -13.13
CA LYS A 91 -9.58 6.34 -14.33
C LYS A 91 -10.90 5.56 -14.21
N GLY A 92 -11.43 5.35 -12.99
CA GLY A 92 -12.73 4.72 -12.79
C GLY A 92 -12.77 3.21 -13.10
N ILE A 93 -11.61 2.56 -13.23
CA ILE A 93 -11.52 1.11 -13.30
C ILE A 93 -11.59 0.60 -11.87
N THR A 94 -12.73 0.04 -11.46
CA THR A 94 -12.76 -0.56 -10.13
C THR A 94 -12.25 -1.98 -10.11
N TYR A 95 -11.42 -2.22 -9.10
CA TYR A 95 -10.66 -3.44 -8.87
C TYR A 95 -11.29 -4.35 -7.82
N PHE A 96 -12.19 -3.80 -6.99
CA PHE A 96 -12.82 -4.51 -5.88
C PHE A 96 -14.23 -5.00 -6.24
N ASP A 97 -14.91 -5.75 -5.37
CA ASP A 97 -16.30 -6.14 -5.64
C ASP A 97 -17.31 -5.03 -5.27
N ALA A 98 -16.92 -4.13 -4.36
CA ALA A 98 -17.69 -2.98 -3.89
C ALA A 98 -16.87 -1.69 -3.93
N ASP A 99 -17.55 -0.55 -3.82
CA ASP A 99 -16.86 0.70 -3.45
C ASP A 99 -16.46 0.61 -1.97
N ILE A 100 -15.26 1.08 -1.63
CA ILE A 100 -14.73 1.01 -0.27
C ILE A 100 -14.61 2.42 0.29
N GLU A 101 -15.20 2.63 1.47
CA GLU A 101 -15.20 3.90 2.14
C GLU A 101 -14.78 3.76 3.61
N PHE A 102 -13.90 4.65 4.03
CA PHE A 102 -13.51 4.80 5.43
C PHE A 102 -14.01 6.16 5.90
N VAL A 103 -14.79 6.19 6.98
CA VAL A 103 -15.51 7.37 7.45
C VAL A 103 -14.85 7.89 8.73
N PRO A 104 -14.09 9.00 8.68
CA PRO A 104 -13.38 9.50 9.86
C PRO A 104 -14.33 10.19 10.84
N PHE A 105 -14.16 9.87 12.13
CA PHE A 105 -14.73 10.61 13.26
C PHE A 105 -13.61 11.33 14.03
N PHE A 106 -13.79 12.64 14.24
CA PHE A 106 -12.91 13.45 15.05
C PHE A 106 -13.66 14.58 15.78
N ASP A 107 -13.42 14.71 17.07
CA ASP A 107 -13.75 15.89 17.88
C ASP A 107 -12.59 16.24 18.83
N GLU A 108 -12.76 17.29 19.65
CA GLU A 108 -11.71 17.75 20.56
C GLU A 108 -11.32 16.71 21.64
N THR A 109 -12.18 15.73 21.93
CA THR A 109 -11.87 14.64 22.87
C THR A 109 -10.92 13.61 22.28
N CYS A 110 -10.76 13.61 20.95
CA CYS A 110 -9.81 12.77 20.24
C CYS A 110 -8.38 13.34 20.20
N VAL A 111 -8.09 14.38 21.00
CA VAL A 111 -6.75 14.96 21.10
C VAL A 111 -6.01 14.32 22.27
N TYR A 112 -4.92 13.61 21.99
CA TYR A 112 -4.05 13.02 23.02
C TYR A 112 -2.84 13.93 23.30
N ASP A 113 -2.25 13.82 24.49
CA ASP A 113 -1.15 14.65 24.98
C ASP A 113 -0.16 13.82 25.78
N CYS A 114 0.22 12.71 25.16
CA CYS A 114 1.15 11.70 25.62
C CYS A 114 1.85 11.11 24.40
N SER A 115 2.76 10.16 24.60
CA SER A 115 3.44 9.52 23.48
C SER A 115 2.46 8.73 22.60
N SER A 116 2.72 8.68 21.30
CA SER A 116 1.99 7.81 20.37
C SER A 116 2.06 6.32 20.77
N GLN A 117 3.11 5.90 21.48
CA GLN A 117 3.19 4.55 22.04
C GLN A 117 2.20 4.33 23.20
N GLU A 118 1.98 5.31 24.07
CA GLU A 118 0.96 5.21 25.12
C GLU A 118 -0.44 5.05 24.53
N VAL A 119 -0.73 5.79 23.44
CA VAL A 119 -1.99 5.64 22.70
C VAL A 119 -2.13 4.22 22.13
N LEU A 120 -1.05 3.66 21.58
CA LEU A 120 -1.03 2.30 21.06
C LEU A 120 -1.24 1.25 22.16
N ASP A 121 -0.52 1.36 23.27
CA ASP A 121 -0.61 0.44 24.41
C ASP A 121 -2.03 0.42 25.01
N HIS A 122 -2.77 1.52 24.87
CA HIS A 122 -4.17 1.67 25.31
C HIS A 122 -5.15 1.80 24.14
N ALA A 123 -4.80 1.30 22.96
CA ALA A 123 -5.58 1.53 21.73
C ALA A 123 -7.03 1.03 21.84
N VAL A 124 -7.30 -0.04 22.59
CA VAL A 124 -8.66 -0.53 22.88
C VAL A 124 -9.52 0.58 23.47
N THR A 125 -8.99 1.25 24.49
CA THR A 125 -9.65 2.33 25.22
C THR A 125 -9.85 3.54 24.32
N TYR A 126 -8.82 3.95 23.59
CA TYR A 126 -8.88 5.10 22.70
C TYR A 126 -9.86 4.87 21.53
N ARG A 127 -9.85 3.69 20.93
CA ARG A 127 -10.76 3.30 19.85
C ARG A 127 -12.21 3.20 20.31
N GLY A 128 -12.46 2.62 21.48
CA GLY A 128 -13.81 2.27 21.91
C GLY A 128 -14.46 1.26 20.97
N ASP A 129 -15.72 1.53 20.61
CA ASP A 129 -16.55 0.64 19.77
C ASP A 129 -16.31 0.80 18.26
N TYR A 130 -15.47 1.74 17.85
CA TYR A 130 -15.15 1.92 16.43
C TYR A 130 -14.37 0.72 15.90
N PRO A 131 -14.61 0.27 14.65
CA PRO A 131 -13.87 -0.85 14.08
C PRO A 131 -12.39 -0.51 13.89
N TYR A 132 -12.08 0.74 13.51
CA TYR A 132 -10.71 1.21 13.25
C TYR A 132 -10.31 2.37 14.15
N LEU A 133 -9.02 2.42 14.51
CA LEU A 133 -8.36 3.57 15.12
C LEU A 133 -7.24 4.05 14.20
N VAL A 134 -7.23 5.32 13.84
CA VAL A 134 -6.09 5.97 13.17
C VAL A 134 -5.52 7.01 14.12
N MET A 135 -4.24 6.93 14.45
CA MET A 135 -3.54 7.96 15.21
C MET A 135 -2.57 8.75 14.32
N PHE A 136 -2.64 10.07 14.39
CA PHE A 136 -1.72 10.97 13.69
C PHE A 136 -0.82 11.69 14.69
N ASP A 137 0.48 11.55 14.47
CA ASP A 137 1.53 12.23 15.24
C ASP A 137 2.39 13.09 14.32
N GLY A 138 2.05 14.37 14.25
CA GLY A 138 2.79 15.35 13.47
C GLY A 138 3.99 15.93 14.18
N LYS A 139 4.34 15.55 15.42
CA LYS A 139 5.47 16.14 16.15
C LYS A 139 6.40 15.10 16.80
N VAL A 140 6.77 14.13 15.98
CA VAL A 140 7.66 13.03 16.36
C VAL A 140 8.94 13.49 17.11
N GLY A 141 9.12 12.93 18.30
CA GLY A 141 10.22 13.11 19.22
C GLY A 141 9.97 14.14 20.33
N ASP A 142 8.75 14.66 20.50
CA ASP A 142 8.43 15.52 21.64
C ASP A 142 8.02 14.74 22.91
N PHE A 143 7.82 13.43 22.78
CA PHE A 143 7.90 12.45 23.86
C PHE A 143 9.01 11.41 23.59
N SER A 144 9.52 10.76 24.65
CA SER A 144 10.75 9.94 24.57
C SER A 144 10.56 8.54 23.96
N ASP A 145 9.33 8.04 23.92
CA ASP A 145 8.95 6.67 23.57
C ASP A 145 8.01 6.64 22.35
N GLU A 146 7.97 7.70 21.55
CA GLU A 146 7.06 7.82 20.41
C GLU A 146 7.37 6.86 19.28
N ARG A 147 6.32 6.58 18.51
CA ARG A 147 6.45 5.87 17.25
C ARG A 147 7.05 6.79 16.21
N VAL A 148 8.01 6.27 15.46
CA VAL A 148 8.84 7.04 14.51
C VAL A 148 8.61 6.64 13.05
N HIS A 149 7.69 5.71 12.83
CA HIS A 149 7.31 5.22 11.52
C HIS A 149 5.79 5.03 11.49
N SER A 150 5.21 5.11 10.29
CA SER A 150 3.84 4.69 10.07
C SER A 150 3.78 3.17 10.05
N ASP A 151 2.72 2.60 10.63
CA ASP A 151 2.50 1.16 10.61
C ASP A 151 1.04 0.82 10.85
N TRP A 152 0.77 -0.45 10.61
CA TRP A 152 -0.41 -1.12 11.08
C TRP A 152 -0.05 -2.14 12.16
N THR A 153 -0.90 -2.25 13.18
CA THR A 153 -0.77 -3.29 14.20
C THR A 153 -2.05 -4.13 14.30
N GLY A 154 -1.90 -5.45 14.17
CA GLY A 154 -3.00 -6.42 14.02
C GLY A 154 -3.39 -7.22 15.27
N TRP A 155 -3.01 -6.79 16.47
CA TRP A 155 -3.15 -7.54 17.73
C TRP A 155 -4.59 -7.58 18.28
N GLY A 156 -5.55 -7.97 17.43
CA GLY A 156 -6.97 -8.07 17.76
C GLY A 156 -7.77 -6.78 17.54
N ILE A 157 -7.12 -5.69 17.12
CA ILE A 157 -7.73 -4.41 16.78
C ILE A 157 -7.03 -3.86 15.54
N GLU A 158 -7.77 -3.15 14.69
CA GLU A 158 -7.26 -2.47 13.52
C GLU A 158 -6.76 -1.06 13.90
N VAL A 159 -5.49 -0.96 14.27
CA VAL A 159 -4.84 0.31 14.62
C VAL A 159 -3.84 0.69 13.53
N VAL A 160 -3.98 1.91 13.03
CA VAL A 160 -3.09 2.52 12.06
C VAL A 160 -2.39 3.70 12.72
N CYS A 161 -1.06 3.67 12.73
CA CYS A 161 -0.21 4.76 13.19
C CYS A 161 0.32 5.50 11.98
N ILE A 162 0.12 6.82 11.93
CA ILE A 162 0.70 7.70 10.92
C ILE A 162 1.62 8.68 11.62
N SER A 163 2.90 8.39 11.52
CA SER A 163 4.00 9.11 12.16
C SER A 163 5.15 9.14 11.16
N ASP A 164 5.06 9.99 10.14
CA ASP A 164 6.15 10.20 9.20
C ASP A 164 6.38 11.69 8.97
N ASN A 165 7.59 12.11 9.27
CA ASN A 165 8.05 13.47 9.08
C ASN A 165 8.73 13.71 7.72
N ASN A 166 8.76 12.67 6.86
CA ASN A 166 9.41 12.63 5.56
C ASN A 166 10.92 12.99 5.62
N LYS A 167 11.54 12.92 6.81
CA LYS A 167 12.97 13.16 7.04
C LYS A 167 13.75 11.86 7.27
N GLY A 168 13.08 10.71 7.33
CA GLY A 168 13.72 9.40 7.56
C GLY A 168 14.31 9.22 8.97
N ALA A 169 14.14 10.20 9.86
CA ALA A 169 14.50 10.13 11.27
C ALA A 169 13.75 11.22 12.07
N PRO A 170 13.36 10.95 13.33
CA PRO A 170 12.84 11.98 14.25
C PRO A 170 13.81 13.16 14.39
N ASP A 171 13.29 14.38 14.52
CA ASP A 171 14.10 15.56 14.83
C ASP A 171 13.96 16.01 16.30
N GLY A 172 13.61 15.08 17.19
CA GLY A 172 13.49 15.33 18.62
C GLY A 172 12.41 16.36 18.96
N GLY A 173 11.28 16.32 18.24
CA GLY A 173 10.16 17.23 18.47
C GLY A 173 10.42 18.67 18.02
N ALA A 174 11.47 18.92 17.24
CA ALA A 174 11.83 20.27 16.79
C ALA A 174 10.84 20.86 15.77
N THR A 175 10.17 20.01 15.00
CA THR A 175 9.22 20.43 13.95
C THR A 175 7.86 19.78 14.18
N THR A 176 6.80 20.57 14.04
CA THR A 176 5.44 20.04 13.83
C THR A 176 5.13 20.04 12.34
N TYR A 177 4.94 18.85 11.78
CA TYR A 177 4.64 18.61 10.38
C TYR A 177 3.14 18.75 10.12
N ASP A 178 2.76 19.30 8.96
CA ASP A 178 1.38 19.22 8.48
C ASP A 178 1.10 17.79 8.00
N ILE A 179 0.91 16.88 8.94
CA ILE A 179 0.77 15.44 8.66
C ILE A 179 -0.53 15.13 7.91
N LEU A 180 -1.54 15.99 8.01
CA LEU A 180 -2.75 15.93 7.19
C LEU A 180 -2.65 16.76 5.90
N SER A 181 -1.44 17.13 5.46
CA SER A 181 -1.22 17.75 4.16
C SER A 181 -1.45 16.75 3.01
N PRO A 182 -1.63 17.22 1.76
CA PRO A 182 -1.82 16.34 0.60
C PRO A 182 -0.58 15.51 0.23
N TYR A 183 0.58 15.72 0.85
CA TYR A 183 1.80 15.05 0.44
C TYR A 183 1.85 13.64 1.03
N LYS A 184 1.37 12.67 0.26
CA LYS A 184 1.50 11.21 0.45
C LYS A 184 0.78 10.59 1.66
N THR A 185 0.17 11.39 2.54
CA THR A 185 -0.59 10.91 3.70
C THR A 185 -1.74 9.98 3.28
N SER A 186 -2.43 10.29 2.19
CA SER A 186 -3.57 9.50 1.70
C SER A 186 -3.12 8.14 1.17
N GLU A 187 -1.96 8.07 0.50
CA GLU A 187 -1.34 6.84 0.04
C GLU A 187 -0.88 5.97 1.21
N CYS A 188 -0.22 6.57 2.21
CA CYS A 188 0.16 5.86 3.44
C CYS A 188 -1.08 5.35 4.18
N LEU A 189 -2.11 6.19 4.39
CA LEU A 189 -3.37 5.77 4.97
C LEU A 189 -3.99 4.60 4.20
N ALA A 190 -4.03 4.68 2.87
CA ALA A 190 -4.58 3.61 2.05
C ALA A 190 -3.78 2.31 2.17
N HIS A 191 -2.45 2.39 2.24
CA HIS A 191 -1.54 1.27 2.48
C HIS A 191 -1.80 0.61 3.84
N GLU A 192 -1.77 1.38 4.93
CA GLU A 192 -1.97 0.85 6.29
C GLU A 192 -3.38 0.28 6.48
N LEU A 193 -4.40 0.96 5.92
CA LEU A 193 -5.75 0.42 5.89
C LEU A 193 -5.83 -0.87 5.04
N GLY A 194 -4.96 -1.04 4.06
CA GLY A 194 -4.82 -2.29 3.29
C GLY A 194 -4.36 -3.46 4.16
N HIS A 195 -3.39 -3.26 5.04
CA HIS A 195 -3.02 -4.25 6.07
C HIS A 195 -4.22 -4.58 6.96
N ALA A 196 -4.99 -3.57 7.31
CA ALA A 196 -6.20 -3.69 8.11
C ALA A 196 -7.35 -4.46 7.41
N ARG A 197 -7.23 -4.67 6.10
CA ARG A 197 -8.07 -5.55 5.29
C ARG A 197 -7.43 -6.93 5.03
N GLY A 198 -6.26 -7.22 5.60
CA GLY A 198 -5.57 -8.50 5.52
C GLY A 198 -4.53 -8.64 4.40
N VAL A 199 -3.99 -7.54 3.88
CA VAL A 199 -2.99 -7.56 2.80
C VAL A 199 -1.55 -7.43 3.34
N PRO A 200 -0.58 -8.28 2.94
CA PRO A 200 0.80 -8.19 3.43
C PRO A 200 1.59 -7.09 2.73
N ASP A 201 2.69 -6.70 3.36
CA ASP A 201 3.79 -6.04 2.66
C ASP A 201 4.31 -6.93 1.56
N ILE A 202 4.18 -6.47 0.32
CA ILE A 202 4.66 -7.21 -0.84
C ILE A 202 6.15 -6.93 -1.07
N TYR A 203 6.66 -5.78 -0.62
CA TYR A 203 8.11 -5.49 -0.65
C TYR A 203 8.93 -6.43 0.25
N ALA A 204 8.30 -7.09 1.22
CA ALA A 204 8.92 -8.13 2.03
C ALA A 204 9.41 -9.34 1.21
N MET A 205 8.99 -9.43 -0.05
CA MET A 205 9.27 -10.53 -0.98
C MET A 205 10.26 -10.10 -2.06
N GLU A 206 11.01 -9.01 -1.87
CA GLU A 206 12.01 -8.55 -2.81
C GLU A 206 13.33 -9.34 -2.67
N VAL A 207 14.05 -9.57 -3.78
CA VAL A 207 15.39 -10.17 -3.76
C VAL A 207 16.38 -9.19 -4.35
N LYS A 208 17.26 -8.65 -3.50
CA LYS A 208 18.35 -7.73 -3.85
C LYS A 208 19.70 -8.42 -3.93
N THR A 209 19.83 -9.58 -3.28
CA THR A 209 21.06 -10.38 -3.29
C THR A 209 20.74 -11.83 -3.63
N ASN A 210 21.39 -12.36 -4.67
CA ASN A 210 21.24 -13.74 -5.08
C ASN A 210 22.60 -14.38 -5.38
N PRO A 211 23.18 -15.13 -4.44
CA PRO A 211 24.49 -15.77 -4.63
C PRO A 211 24.44 -17.01 -5.54
N ILE A 212 23.27 -17.49 -5.95
CA ILE A 212 23.12 -18.70 -6.77
C ILE A 212 23.27 -18.37 -8.27
N SER A 213 22.50 -17.39 -8.74
CA SER A 213 22.48 -17.01 -10.16
C SER A 213 22.80 -15.54 -10.43
N GLY A 214 22.87 -14.70 -9.40
CA GLY A 214 23.04 -13.25 -9.54
C GLY A 214 21.78 -12.50 -10.04
N THR A 215 20.70 -13.20 -10.38
CA THR A 215 19.45 -12.56 -10.82
C THR A 215 18.73 -11.92 -9.64
N LEU A 216 18.01 -10.83 -9.88
CA LEU A 216 17.21 -10.13 -8.87
C LEU A 216 15.73 -10.40 -9.07
N PHE A 217 14.92 -10.13 -8.05
CA PHE A 217 13.47 -10.18 -8.14
C PHE A 217 12.87 -8.95 -7.47
N SER A 218 12.04 -8.22 -8.21
CA SER A 218 11.19 -7.19 -7.64
C SER A 218 9.74 -7.67 -7.72
N PRO A 219 8.98 -7.56 -6.64
CA PRO A 219 7.57 -7.93 -6.68
C PRO A 219 6.77 -6.92 -7.52
N VAL A 220 5.52 -7.25 -7.80
CA VAL A 220 4.62 -6.35 -8.54
C VAL A 220 4.50 -4.99 -7.85
N THR A 221 4.71 -3.92 -8.60
CA THR A 221 4.53 -2.55 -8.12
C THR A 221 3.06 -2.31 -7.79
N CYS A 222 2.79 -1.92 -6.55
CA CYS A 222 1.46 -1.57 -6.05
C CYS A 222 1.59 -0.81 -4.72
N MET A 223 0.46 -0.40 -4.15
CA MET A 223 0.33 0.22 -2.83
C MET A 223 1.13 -0.54 -1.77
N MET A 224 1.04 -1.88 -1.74
CA MET A 224 1.71 -2.73 -0.75
C MET A 224 3.20 -2.96 -1.02
N ASN A 225 3.72 -2.44 -2.13
CA ASN A 225 5.15 -2.37 -2.42
C ASN A 225 5.70 -0.95 -2.19
N ILE A 226 4.85 0.08 -2.21
CA ILE A 226 5.21 1.50 -2.05
C ILE A 226 4.20 2.16 -1.10
N CYS A 227 4.51 2.16 0.20
CA CYS A 227 3.66 2.82 1.22
C CYS A 227 3.45 4.32 0.93
N TRP A 228 4.52 5.01 0.53
CA TRP A 228 4.52 6.46 0.30
C TRP A 228 4.54 6.81 -1.20
N GLY A 229 3.36 6.82 -1.83
CA GLY A 229 3.19 7.20 -3.24
C GLY A 229 2.78 6.06 -4.18
N GLY A 230 2.40 4.89 -3.64
CA GLY A 230 1.71 3.86 -4.39
C GLY A 230 0.34 4.36 -4.86
N ASP A 231 -0.08 3.92 -6.06
CA ASP A 231 -1.23 4.52 -6.73
C ASP A 231 -2.22 3.51 -7.32
N SER A 232 -1.99 2.23 -7.03
CA SER A 232 -2.69 1.10 -7.61
C SER A 232 -2.56 -0.14 -6.73
N TRP A 233 -3.54 -1.03 -6.78
CA TRP A 233 -3.56 -2.29 -6.03
C TRP A 233 -3.16 -3.46 -6.94
N SER A 234 -2.35 -4.40 -6.43
CA SER A 234 -2.06 -5.64 -7.17
C SER A 234 -3.28 -6.57 -7.16
N GLU A 235 -3.37 -7.48 -8.12
CA GLU A 235 -4.42 -8.51 -8.14
C GLU A 235 -4.47 -9.30 -6.82
N TYR A 236 -3.31 -9.59 -6.23
CA TYR A 236 -3.23 -10.26 -4.95
C TYR A 236 -3.92 -9.46 -3.83
N ALA A 237 -3.60 -8.17 -3.72
CA ALA A 237 -4.20 -7.30 -2.71
C ALA A 237 -5.72 -7.17 -2.91
N GLN A 238 -6.17 -7.05 -4.16
CA GLN A 238 -7.59 -6.97 -4.51
C GLN A 238 -8.36 -8.22 -4.05
N LEU A 239 -7.84 -9.40 -4.37
CA LEU A 239 -8.46 -10.68 -3.97
C LEU A 239 -8.53 -10.84 -2.45
N LEU A 240 -7.50 -10.40 -1.71
CA LEU A 240 -7.51 -10.45 -0.25
C LEU A 240 -8.52 -9.48 0.37
N ILE A 241 -8.60 -8.25 -0.15
CA ILE A 241 -9.58 -7.25 0.32
C ILE A 241 -11.00 -7.74 0.01
N ASN A 242 -11.26 -8.22 -1.21
CA ASN A 242 -12.56 -8.75 -1.62
C ASN A 242 -12.98 -9.97 -0.79
N ARG A 243 -12.04 -10.85 -0.43
CA ARG A 243 -12.30 -12.00 0.44
C ARG A 243 -12.90 -11.58 1.79
N ASN A 244 -12.46 -10.44 2.33
CA ASN A 244 -12.91 -9.92 3.62
C ASN A 244 -14.13 -8.98 3.51
N LYS A 245 -14.56 -8.59 2.31
CA LYS A 245 -15.79 -7.83 2.04
C LYS A 245 -15.97 -6.60 2.95
N ASN A 246 -17.11 -6.51 3.65
CA ASN A 246 -17.42 -5.53 4.69
C ASN A 246 -17.11 -6.02 6.11
N LEU A 247 -16.51 -7.20 6.27
CA LEU A 247 -16.16 -7.74 7.59
C LEU A 247 -14.94 -7.00 8.14
N VAL A 248 -14.88 -6.84 9.46
CA VAL A 248 -13.69 -6.31 10.18
C VAL A 248 -13.03 -7.41 11.01
N ARG A 249 -11.74 -7.28 11.34
CA ARG A 249 -11.03 -8.27 12.15
C ARG A 249 -11.75 -8.53 13.47
N GLY A 250 -11.81 -9.81 13.83
CA GLY A 250 -12.56 -10.30 14.99
C GLY A 250 -14.00 -10.70 14.69
N GLN A 251 -14.57 -10.28 13.54
CA GLN A 251 -15.85 -10.83 13.09
C GLN A 251 -15.67 -12.23 12.50
N GLU A 252 -16.69 -13.08 12.69
CA GLU A 252 -16.71 -14.41 12.11
C GLU A 252 -16.59 -14.34 10.58
N GLY A 253 -15.67 -15.12 10.02
CA GLY A 253 -15.40 -15.16 8.59
C GLY A 253 -14.36 -14.16 8.08
N PHE A 254 -13.91 -13.19 8.90
CA PHE A 254 -12.76 -12.37 8.53
C PHE A 254 -11.49 -13.23 8.54
N ILE A 255 -10.75 -13.21 7.43
CA ILE A 255 -9.51 -13.98 7.30
C ILE A 255 -8.34 -13.01 7.40
N PRO A 256 -7.56 -13.12 8.48
CA PRO A 256 -6.50 -12.17 8.77
C PRO A 256 -5.31 -12.36 7.84
N LEU A 257 -4.37 -11.43 7.94
CA LEU A 257 -3.18 -11.35 7.12
C LEU A 257 -2.34 -12.64 7.16
N GLU A 258 -2.32 -13.29 8.32
CA GLU A 258 -1.48 -14.44 8.62
C GLU A 258 -1.98 -15.75 7.98
N GLU A 259 -3.16 -15.75 7.34
CA GLU A 259 -3.87 -16.97 6.89
C GLU A 259 -4.22 -17.10 5.38
N PRO A 260 -3.49 -16.58 4.38
CA PRO A 260 -3.83 -16.91 3.00
C PRO A 260 -3.38 -18.35 2.70
N LYS A 261 -4.37 -19.23 2.56
CA LYS A 261 -4.19 -20.65 2.19
C LYS A 261 -3.60 -20.79 0.79
N TYR A 262 -3.12 -22.00 0.51
CA TYR A 262 -2.55 -22.41 -0.76
C TYR A 262 -3.39 -23.51 -1.41
N PRO A 263 -3.25 -23.73 -2.73
CA PRO A 263 -3.64 -24.99 -3.33
C PRO A 263 -2.93 -26.15 -2.62
N LYS A 264 -3.53 -27.34 -2.52
CA LYS A 264 -2.87 -28.49 -1.84
C LYS A 264 -1.52 -28.85 -2.48
N ASN A 265 -1.43 -28.72 -3.81
CA ASN A 265 -0.23 -29.03 -4.57
C ASN A 265 0.19 -27.84 -5.44
N LEU A 266 1.47 -27.51 -5.41
CA LEU A 266 2.13 -26.74 -6.46
C LEU A 266 2.84 -27.70 -7.39
N VAL A 267 2.52 -27.65 -8.68
CA VAL A 267 3.14 -28.49 -9.70
C VAL A 267 3.97 -27.66 -10.66
N LEU A 268 5.27 -27.92 -10.67
CA LEU A 268 6.18 -27.35 -11.65
C LEU A 268 6.11 -28.23 -12.90
N ASN A 269 5.72 -27.62 -14.03
CA ASN A 269 5.75 -28.25 -15.34
C ASN A 269 6.98 -27.73 -16.10
N ILE A 270 8.01 -28.58 -16.20
CA ILE A 270 9.32 -28.20 -16.69
C ILE A 270 9.51 -28.77 -18.10
N THR A 271 9.62 -27.86 -19.07
CA THR A 271 9.66 -28.22 -20.49
C THR A 271 10.81 -27.55 -21.23
N ARG A 272 11.31 -28.19 -22.28
CA ARG A 272 12.20 -27.60 -23.30
C ARG A 272 11.54 -27.82 -24.65
N ASP A 273 11.37 -26.76 -25.43
CA ASP A 273 10.68 -26.80 -26.74
C ASP A 273 9.30 -27.48 -26.68
N GLY A 274 8.58 -27.27 -25.56
CA GLY A 274 7.27 -27.88 -25.31
C GLY A 274 7.30 -29.37 -24.97
N GLN A 275 8.48 -29.99 -24.89
CA GLN A 275 8.66 -31.38 -24.47
C GLN A 275 9.09 -31.46 -22.99
N PRO A 276 8.67 -32.49 -22.24
CA PRO A 276 9.09 -32.67 -20.86
C PRO A 276 10.61 -32.83 -20.71
N VAL A 277 11.21 -32.07 -19.79
CA VAL A 277 12.60 -32.27 -19.36
C VAL A 277 12.65 -33.50 -18.44
N LYS A 278 13.59 -34.41 -18.67
CA LYS A 278 13.67 -35.70 -17.97
C LYS A 278 14.91 -35.77 -17.12
N TYR A 279 14.79 -36.32 -15.91
CA TYR A 279 15.91 -36.61 -15.01
C TYR A 279 16.79 -35.42 -14.60
N ALA A 280 16.41 -34.18 -14.95
CA ALA A 280 17.11 -32.98 -14.51
C ALA A 280 17.02 -32.83 -12.98
N ALA A 281 18.07 -32.25 -12.41
CA ALA A 281 18.06 -31.88 -11.00
C ALA A 281 17.29 -30.56 -10.82
N VAL A 282 16.47 -30.49 -9.76
CA VAL A 282 15.74 -29.28 -9.39
C VAL A 282 16.14 -28.91 -7.97
N ASN A 283 16.86 -27.79 -7.84
CA ASN A 283 17.25 -27.21 -6.57
C ASN A 283 16.30 -26.07 -6.24
N ILE A 284 15.78 -26.07 -5.02
CA ILE A 284 14.82 -25.08 -4.53
C ILE A 284 15.49 -24.31 -3.41
N TYR A 285 15.64 -23.01 -3.61
CA TYR A 285 16.15 -22.06 -2.63
C TYR A 285 15.01 -21.17 -2.15
N ARG A 286 15.17 -20.61 -0.96
CA ARG A 286 14.16 -19.74 -0.34
C ARG A 286 14.76 -18.39 -0.02
N GLU A 287 13.91 -17.37 -0.05
CA GLU A 287 14.15 -16.08 0.58
C GLU A 287 13.18 -15.97 1.76
N GLU A 288 13.74 -15.70 2.94
CA GLU A 288 12.97 -15.41 4.15
C GLU A 288 12.48 -13.96 4.09
N MET A 289 11.20 -13.72 4.37
CA MET A 289 10.60 -12.39 4.20
C MET A 289 11.45 -11.29 4.85
N TYR A 290 11.57 -10.15 4.16
CA TYR A 290 12.37 -8.97 4.53
C TYR A 290 13.90 -9.16 4.50
N LYS A 291 14.42 -10.37 4.29
CA LYS A 291 15.87 -10.63 4.26
C LYS A 291 16.52 -10.15 2.97
N ASN A 292 15.74 -9.97 1.90
CA ASN A 292 16.19 -9.48 0.60
C ASN A 292 17.28 -10.35 -0.07
N THR A 293 17.50 -11.57 0.43
CA THR A 293 18.63 -12.43 0.05
C THR A 293 18.22 -13.88 -0.05
N VAL A 294 18.54 -14.51 -1.18
CA VAL A 294 18.34 -15.96 -1.36
C VAL A 294 19.35 -16.74 -0.53
N ASP A 295 18.87 -17.76 0.20
CA ASP A 295 19.75 -18.66 0.96
C ASP A 295 20.73 -19.40 0.04
N VAL A 296 22.02 -19.46 0.44
CA VAL A 296 23.08 -20.14 -0.33
C VAL A 296 22.91 -21.66 -0.38
N THR A 297 22.18 -22.23 0.58
CA THR A 297 21.94 -23.68 0.68
C THR A 297 20.55 -23.98 0.13
N ALA A 298 20.47 -24.89 -0.85
CA ALA A 298 19.19 -25.36 -1.35
C ALA A 298 18.40 -26.00 -0.21
N PHE A 299 17.20 -25.50 0.03
CA PHE A 299 16.27 -26.06 1.01
C PHE A 299 15.83 -27.46 0.61
N MET A 300 15.59 -27.68 -0.68
CA MET A 300 15.17 -28.96 -1.21
C MET A 300 15.88 -29.24 -2.53
N LYS A 301 16.25 -30.50 -2.74
CA LYS A 301 16.81 -31.01 -4.00
C LYS A 301 15.96 -32.18 -4.48
N LYS A 302 15.57 -32.16 -5.74
CA LYS A 302 14.74 -33.19 -6.39
C LYS A 302 15.34 -33.56 -7.74
N THR A 303 14.89 -34.68 -8.27
CA THR A 303 15.20 -35.14 -9.63
C THR A 303 13.91 -35.40 -10.35
N LEU A 304 13.79 -34.91 -11.59
CA LEU A 304 12.58 -35.11 -12.38
C LEU A 304 12.40 -36.55 -12.81
N GLY A 305 11.13 -36.93 -12.99
CA GLY A 305 10.75 -38.15 -13.69
C GLY A 305 10.85 -38.00 -15.20
N THR A 306 10.10 -38.83 -15.94
CA THR A 306 10.04 -38.81 -17.40
C THR A 306 8.97 -37.87 -17.96
N ASP A 307 8.08 -37.38 -17.11
CA ASP A 307 6.92 -36.54 -17.46
C ASP A 307 7.19 -35.04 -17.27
N GLY A 308 8.36 -34.66 -16.77
CA GLY A 308 8.74 -33.25 -16.55
C GLY A 308 7.95 -32.55 -15.44
N LEU A 309 7.24 -33.31 -14.61
CA LEU A 309 6.43 -32.76 -13.53
C LEU A 309 7.10 -32.93 -12.18
N LEU A 310 7.01 -31.90 -11.34
CA LEU A 310 7.39 -31.97 -9.94
C LEU A 310 6.26 -31.43 -9.07
N SER A 311 5.63 -32.31 -8.28
CA SER A 311 4.60 -31.93 -7.31
C SER A 311 5.21 -31.66 -5.94
N LEU A 312 4.85 -30.51 -5.36
CA LEU A 312 5.36 -30.00 -4.09
C LEU A 312 4.21 -29.51 -3.21
N SER A 313 4.44 -29.54 -1.90
CA SER A 313 3.53 -28.94 -0.91
C SER A 313 3.88 -27.46 -0.72
N PRO A 314 2.99 -26.50 -1.04
CA PRO A 314 3.25 -25.08 -0.80
C PRO A 314 3.50 -24.76 0.68
N VAL A 315 2.78 -25.43 1.59
CA VAL A 315 2.97 -25.28 3.04
C VAL A 315 4.41 -25.59 3.45
N THR A 316 5.01 -26.63 2.87
CA THR A 316 6.41 -26.99 3.14
C THR A 316 7.41 -25.99 2.56
N LEU A 317 7.04 -25.30 1.48
CA LEU A 317 7.90 -24.38 0.77
C LEU A 317 7.91 -22.98 1.41
N PHE A 318 6.74 -22.47 1.80
CA PHE A 318 6.55 -21.07 2.17
C PHE A 318 6.36 -20.82 3.68
N ASN A 319 5.93 -21.81 4.46
CA ASN A 319 5.66 -21.57 5.87
C ASN A 319 6.95 -21.58 6.70
N GLY A 320 7.02 -20.66 7.67
CA GLY A 320 8.05 -20.62 8.70
C GLY A 320 7.76 -21.56 9.87
N ALA A 321 8.64 -21.57 10.87
CA ALA A 321 8.51 -22.43 12.06
C ALA A 321 7.22 -22.18 12.86
N GLY A 322 6.66 -20.97 12.80
CA GLY A 322 5.42 -20.58 13.47
C GLY A 322 4.13 -20.93 12.71
N GLY A 323 4.22 -21.61 11.56
CA GLY A 323 3.05 -22.01 10.77
C GLY A 323 2.47 -20.94 9.84
N GLY A 324 2.81 -19.66 10.03
CA GLY A 324 2.54 -18.58 9.06
C GLY A 324 3.54 -18.53 7.91
N ILE A 325 3.35 -17.58 6.99
CA ILE A 325 4.30 -17.33 5.89
C ILE A 325 5.65 -16.90 6.49
N GLY A 326 6.71 -17.65 6.18
CA GLY A 326 8.09 -17.31 6.58
C GLY A 326 8.98 -16.98 5.39
N TYR A 327 8.64 -17.50 4.21
CA TYR A 327 9.43 -17.34 3.00
C TYR A 327 8.60 -16.66 1.92
N GLY A 328 9.08 -15.52 1.41
CA GLY A 328 8.35 -14.68 0.46
C GLY A 328 8.47 -15.19 -0.98
N VAL A 329 9.63 -15.74 -1.33
CA VAL A 329 9.96 -16.15 -2.70
C VAL A 329 10.77 -17.44 -2.71
N LEU A 330 10.47 -18.31 -3.68
CA LEU A 330 11.34 -19.43 -4.05
C LEU A 330 12.18 -19.06 -5.27
N LEU A 331 13.45 -19.47 -5.28
CA LEU A 331 14.23 -19.56 -6.51
C LEU A 331 14.33 -21.02 -6.90
N ILE A 332 13.77 -21.37 -8.06
CA ILE A 332 13.90 -22.70 -8.66
C ILE A 332 15.09 -22.66 -9.62
N GLU A 333 16.06 -23.54 -9.40
CA GLU A 333 17.14 -23.85 -10.35
C GLU A 333 16.88 -25.25 -10.95
N VAL A 334 16.69 -25.31 -12.25
CA VAL A 334 16.66 -26.58 -13.01
C VAL A 334 18.02 -26.76 -13.66
N VAL A 335 18.67 -27.89 -13.38
CA VAL A 335 19.98 -28.27 -13.94
C VAL A 335 19.80 -29.50 -14.82
N ASP A 336 19.96 -29.32 -16.12
CA ASP A 336 19.88 -30.37 -17.13
C ASP A 336 21.19 -30.44 -17.92
N GLY A 337 22.05 -31.37 -17.54
CA GLY A 337 23.44 -31.42 -18.03
C GLY A 337 24.23 -30.18 -17.59
N GLU A 338 24.72 -29.42 -18.57
CA GLU A 338 25.43 -28.15 -18.35
C GLU A 338 24.48 -26.94 -18.33
N SER A 339 23.24 -27.11 -18.80
CA SER A 339 22.26 -26.03 -18.87
C SER A 339 21.60 -25.79 -17.52
N LYS A 340 21.41 -24.50 -17.19
CA LYS A 340 20.72 -24.07 -15.98
C LYS A 340 19.62 -23.07 -16.31
N THR A 341 18.44 -23.30 -15.75
CA THR A 341 17.29 -22.39 -15.86
C THR A 341 16.85 -21.95 -14.47
N TYR A 342 16.57 -20.66 -14.30
CA TYR A 342 16.16 -20.08 -13.03
C TYR A 342 14.77 -19.46 -13.13
N ARG A 343 13.92 -19.69 -12.13
CA ARG A 343 12.60 -19.04 -12.02
C ARG A 343 12.31 -18.69 -10.56
N TYR A 344 12.01 -17.42 -10.32
CA TYR A 344 11.42 -16.98 -9.05
C TYR A 344 9.95 -17.38 -8.99
N ILE A 345 9.47 -17.81 -7.83
CA ILE A 345 8.05 -18.05 -7.57
C ILE A 345 7.70 -17.34 -6.26
N PRO A 346 7.10 -16.14 -6.32
CA PRO A 346 6.64 -15.45 -5.12
C PRO A 346 5.42 -16.16 -4.53
N VAL A 347 5.29 -16.11 -3.20
CA VAL A 347 4.19 -16.75 -2.48
C VAL A 347 2.81 -16.25 -2.96
N TYR A 348 2.71 -14.97 -3.32
CA TYR A 348 1.46 -14.39 -3.82
C TYR A 348 1.00 -15.00 -5.15
N GLU A 349 1.91 -15.48 -6.02
CA GLU A 349 1.51 -16.12 -7.29
C GLU A 349 0.72 -17.41 -7.00
N VAL A 350 1.13 -18.15 -5.98
CA VAL A 350 0.47 -19.39 -5.54
C VAL A 350 -0.81 -19.11 -4.77
N GLN A 351 -0.84 -18.06 -3.95
CA GLN A 351 -2.03 -17.67 -3.19
C GLN A 351 -3.11 -17.06 -4.07
N ILE A 352 -2.76 -16.30 -5.13
CA ILE A 352 -3.72 -15.83 -6.14
C ILE A 352 -4.49 -17.01 -6.73
N ALA A 353 -3.82 -18.11 -7.08
CA ALA A 353 -4.49 -19.29 -7.63
C ALA A 353 -5.54 -19.85 -6.66
N TYR A 354 -5.18 -20.00 -5.38
CA TYR A 354 -6.13 -20.44 -4.35
C TYR A 354 -7.32 -19.49 -4.22
N LEU A 355 -7.05 -18.18 -4.18
CA LEU A 355 -8.08 -17.14 -4.06
C LEU A 355 -9.03 -17.11 -5.27
N LYS A 356 -8.55 -17.53 -6.45
CA LYS A 356 -9.35 -17.71 -7.66
C LYS A 356 -10.10 -19.04 -7.74
N GLY A 357 -9.93 -19.92 -6.75
CA GLY A 357 -10.66 -21.19 -6.62
C GLY A 357 -9.84 -22.45 -6.91
N ASP A 358 -8.57 -22.34 -7.30
CA ASP A 358 -7.68 -23.48 -7.50
C ASP A 358 -7.21 -24.04 -6.16
N THR A 359 -8.08 -24.76 -5.46
CA THR A 359 -7.81 -25.23 -4.09
C THR A 359 -7.03 -26.55 -4.04
N ASP A 360 -7.03 -27.34 -5.12
CA ASP A 360 -6.40 -28.67 -5.14
C ASP A 360 -4.99 -28.64 -5.73
N GLN A 361 -4.83 -28.02 -6.89
CA GLN A 361 -3.56 -27.98 -7.61
C GLN A 361 -3.42 -26.67 -8.38
N TYR A 362 -2.23 -26.07 -8.31
CA TYR A 362 -1.81 -24.99 -9.19
C TYR A 362 -0.56 -25.39 -9.96
N ARG A 363 -0.55 -25.12 -11.28
CA ARG A 363 0.54 -25.49 -12.18
C ARG A 363 1.32 -24.25 -12.61
N ILE A 364 2.64 -24.28 -12.45
CA ILE A 364 3.56 -23.25 -12.92
C ILE A 364 4.42 -23.83 -14.05
N GLU A 365 4.48 -23.11 -15.17
CA GLU A 365 5.32 -23.46 -16.30
C GLU A 365 6.75 -22.93 -16.11
N ILE A 366 7.74 -23.79 -16.27
CA ILE A 366 9.16 -23.43 -16.33
C ILE A 366 9.68 -23.92 -17.67
N LYS A 367 10.04 -22.97 -18.53
CA LYS A 367 10.59 -23.27 -19.86
C LYS A 367 12.11 -23.20 -19.77
N CYS A 368 12.75 -24.34 -19.95
CA CYS A 368 14.19 -24.44 -20.07
C CYS A 368 14.63 -24.00 -21.45
N ASP A 369 15.74 -23.26 -21.47
CA ASP A 369 16.46 -22.89 -22.69
C ASP A 369 17.23 -24.09 -23.27
#